data_AF-A0A9Q4D5F5-F1
#
_entry.id   AF-A0A9Q4D5F5-F1
#
_cell.length_a   1.000
_cell.length_b   1.000
_cell.length_c   1.000
_cell.angle_alpha   90.00
_cell.angle_beta   90.00
_cell.angle_gamma   90.00
#
_symmetry.space_group_name_H-M   'P 1'
#
loop_
_entity.id
_entity.type
_entity.pdbx_description
1 polymer ?
#
loop_
_entity_poly.entity_id
_entity_poly.type
_entity_poly.pdbx_seq_one_letter_code
_entity_poly.pdbx_strand_id
1 'polypeptide(L)'
;MNAYEAYMKDLAKQMREELTSHDFTSLESADAVNDYMQSVNDEETTFVVINSTCGCAAGLARPAAVTVAEQNDKKPDHKVTVFAGQDKEATQAMREYIYQVPSSPSYALFKGQELKHFIPREHIEGRDIQDICMDIKDAFDEHC
;
A
#
# COMPACT_ATOMS: atom_id res chain seq x y z
N MET A 1 9.00 -3.93 -27.36
CA MET A 1 7.80 -4.17 -26.52
C MET A 1 6.76 -4.83 -27.40
N ASN A 2 6.36 -6.06 -27.09
CA ASN A 2 5.31 -6.76 -27.85
C ASN A 2 3.91 -6.28 -27.42
N ALA A 3 2.88 -6.65 -28.19
CA ALA A 3 1.50 -6.20 -27.92
C ALA A 3 0.97 -6.64 -26.54
N TYR A 4 1.42 -7.79 -26.03
CA TYR A 4 1.05 -8.29 -24.71
C TYR A 4 1.68 -7.43 -23.59
N GLU A 5 2.95 -7.07 -23.73
CA GLU A 5 3.65 -6.19 -22.78
C GLU A 5 3.02 -4.80 -22.73
N ALA A 6 2.63 -4.24 -23.88
CA ALA A 6 1.92 -2.96 -23.94
C ALA A 6 0.56 -3.03 -23.24
N TYR A 7 -0.23 -4.08 -23.50
CA TYR A 7 -1.52 -4.29 -22.85
C TYR A 7 -1.40 -4.44 -21.32
N MET A 8 -0.44 -5.25 -20.86
CA MET A 8 -0.19 -5.43 -19.43
C MET A 8 0.27 -4.13 -18.75
N LYS A 9 1.05 -3.31 -19.46
CA LYS A 9 1.48 -1.99 -18.98
C LYS A 9 0.30 -1.04 -18.82
N ASP A 10 -0.62 -1.00 -19.78
CA ASP A 10 -1.81 -0.15 -19.69
C ASP A 10 -2.75 -0.60 -18.54
N LEU A 11 -2.92 -1.91 -18.37
CA LEU A 11 -3.70 -2.46 -17.25
C LEU A 11 -3.08 -2.10 -15.89
N ALA A 12 -1.76 -2.25 -15.75
CA ALA A 12 -1.04 -1.89 -14.53
C ALA A 12 -1.12 -0.39 -14.24
N LYS A 13 -1.08 0.45 -15.28
CA LYS A 13 -1.26 1.90 -15.16
C LYS A 13 -2.61 2.25 -14.54
N GLN A 14 -3.70 1.65 -15.01
CA GLN A 14 -5.05 1.87 -14.45
C GLN A 14 -5.12 1.46 -12.97
N MET A 15 -4.57 0.29 -12.63
CA MET A 15 -4.56 -0.19 -11.24
C MET A 15 -3.69 0.65 -10.30
N ARG A 16 -2.68 1.33 -10.84
CA ARG A 16 -1.85 2.30 -10.11
C ARG A 16 -2.60 3.62 -9.92
N GLU A 17 -3.30 4.09 -10.96
CA GLU A 17 -4.11 5.32 -10.92
C GLU A 17 -5.21 5.28 -9.86
N GLU A 18 -5.79 4.11 -9.57
CA GLU A 18 -6.74 3.92 -8.46
C GLU A 18 -6.19 4.33 -7.08
N LEU A 19 -4.87 4.39 -6.90
CA LEU A 19 -4.24 4.90 -5.67
C LEU A 19 -3.61 6.29 -5.90
N THR A 20 -2.88 6.50 -7.00
CA THR A 20 -2.16 7.76 -7.21
C THR A 20 -3.09 8.95 -7.46
N SER A 21 -4.32 8.73 -7.95
CA SER A 21 -5.34 9.77 -8.02
C SER A 21 -5.87 10.23 -6.66
N HIS A 22 -5.51 9.52 -5.59
CA HIS A 22 -5.88 9.79 -4.19
C HIS A 22 -4.64 10.06 -3.32
N ASP A 23 -3.63 10.71 -3.91
CA ASP A 23 -2.37 11.17 -3.30
C ASP A 23 -1.48 10.06 -2.71
N PHE A 24 -1.63 8.81 -3.14
CA PHE A 24 -0.62 7.79 -2.85
C PHE A 24 0.58 7.99 -3.78
N THR A 25 1.77 8.18 -3.21
CA THR A 25 3.02 8.23 -3.99
C THR A 25 3.44 6.82 -4.40
N SER A 26 3.62 6.61 -5.70
CA SER A 26 4.09 5.33 -6.26
C SER A 26 5.61 5.23 -6.15
N LEU A 27 6.10 4.25 -5.39
CA LEU A 27 7.53 3.95 -5.24
C LEU A 27 7.87 2.76 -6.16
N GLU A 28 8.60 3.04 -7.24
CA GLU A 28 8.73 2.09 -8.37
C GLU A 28 10.13 1.45 -8.50
N SER A 29 11.08 1.85 -7.65
CA SER A 29 12.41 1.24 -7.56
C SER A 29 12.82 0.96 -6.11
N ALA A 30 13.82 0.10 -5.91
CA ALA A 30 14.39 -0.14 -4.60
C ALA A 30 14.98 1.16 -4.00
N ASP A 31 15.67 1.95 -4.83
CA ASP A 31 16.22 3.25 -4.41
C ASP A 31 15.11 4.21 -3.96
N ALA A 32 14.01 4.30 -4.72
CA ALA A 32 12.89 5.16 -4.33
C ALA A 32 12.29 4.75 -2.98
N VAL A 33 12.22 3.44 -2.68
CA VAL A 33 11.77 2.95 -1.38
C VAL A 33 12.79 3.27 -0.28
N ASN A 34 14.07 3.02 -0.51
CA ASN A 34 15.12 3.27 0.48
C ASN A 34 15.26 4.75 0.80
N ASP A 35 15.30 5.60 -0.22
CA ASP A 35 15.38 7.06 -0.07
C ASP A 35 14.14 7.59 0.68
N TYR A 36 12.96 7.06 0.37
CA TYR A 36 11.73 7.41 1.07
C TYR A 36 11.80 7.01 2.56
N MET A 37 12.10 5.74 2.87
CA MET A 37 12.15 5.24 4.24
C MET A 37 13.27 5.92 5.07
N GLN A 38 14.36 6.36 4.44
CA GLN A 38 15.43 7.09 5.12
C GLN A 38 15.14 8.58 5.31
N SER A 39 14.22 9.16 4.54
CA SER A 39 13.89 10.59 4.61
C SER A 39 12.69 10.90 5.50
N VAL A 40 11.84 9.92 5.79
CA VAL A 40 10.68 10.10 6.68
C VAL A 40 11.14 10.45 8.11
N ASN A 41 10.46 11.40 8.75
CA ASN A 41 10.76 11.78 10.13
C ASN A 41 10.27 10.70 11.11
N ASP A 42 11.00 10.49 12.21
CA ASP A 42 10.64 9.51 13.25
C ASP A 42 9.27 9.78 13.91
N GLU A 43 8.76 11.02 13.86
CA GLU A 43 7.45 11.37 14.39
C GLU A 43 6.31 11.27 13.36
N GLU A 44 6.63 11.16 12.07
CA GLU A 44 5.64 11.08 10.99
C GLU A 44 5.19 9.64 10.74
N THR A 45 3.95 9.50 10.30
CA THR A 45 3.33 8.22 10.00
C THR A 45 3.16 7.99 8.51
N THR A 46 3.39 6.76 8.08
CA THR A 46 3.27 6.36 6.67
C THR A 46 2.35 5.18 6.51
N PHE A 47 1.30 5.35 5.71
CA PHE A 47 0.47 4.25 5.24
C PHE A 47 0.94 3.74 3.88
N VAL A 48 1.35 2.48 3.86
CA VAL A 48 1.86 1.77 2.68
C VAL A 48 0.82 0.79 2.19
N VAL A 49 0.43 0.90 0.92
CA VAL A 49 -0.37 -0.11 0.23
C VAL A 49 0.54 -0.95 -0.67
N ILE A 50 0.68 -2.24 -0.36
CA ILE A 50 1.34 -3.21 -1.23
C ILE A 50 0.30 -3.66 -2.26
N ASN A 51 0.24 -2.95 -3.39
CA ASN A 51 -0.76 -3.16 -4.44
C ASN A 51 -0.51 -4.47 -5.21
N SER A 52 -1.51 -4.95 -5.95
CA SER A 52 -1.47 -6.21 -6.70
C SER A 52 -2.47 -6.19 -7.86
N THR A 53 -2.26 -7.07 -8.84
CA THR A 53 -3.22 -7.31 -9.94
C THR A 53 -4.36 -8.26 -9.56
N CYS A 54 -4.36 -8.86 -8.36
CA CYS A 54 -5.42 -9.79 -7.96
C CYS A 54 -6.80 -9.10 -7.88
N GLY A 55 -7.87 -9.87 -8.07
CA GLY A 55 -9.25 -9.37 -7.90
C GLY A 55 -9.53 -8.84 -6.49
N CYS A 56 -8.90 -9.42 -5.46
CA CYS A 56 -8.93 -8.92 -4.09
C CYS A 56 -8.41 -7.48 -3.95
N ALA A 57 -7.41 -7.08 -4.75
CA ALA A 57 -6.87 -5.73 -4.69
C ALA A 57 -7.83 -4.72 -5.29
N ALA A 58 -8.47 -5.07 -6.42
CA ALA A 58 -9.42 -4.23 -7.12
C ALA A 58 -10.75 -4.06 -6.37
N GLY A 59 -11.31 -5.16 -5.87
CA GLY A 59 -12.64 -5.13 -5.23
C GLY A 59 -12.64 -4.73 -3.77
N LEU A 60 -11.51 -4.89 -3.07
CA LEU A 60 -11.44 -4.71 -1.62
C LEU A 60 -10.30 -3.78 -1.23
N ALA A 61 -9.06 -4.11 -1.62
CA ALA A 61 -7.91 -3.49 -0.97
C ALA A 61 -7.73 -2.00 -1.33
N ARG A 62 -7.75 -1.63 -2.62
CA ARG A 62 -7.60 -0.24 -3.03
C ARG A 62 -8.80 0.61 -2.61
N PRO A 63 -10.07 0.17 -2.81
CA PRO A 63 -11.23 0.92 -2.35
C PRO A 63 -11.22 1.18 -0.84
N ALA A 64 -10.88 0.18 -0.01
CA ALA A 64 -10.81 0.36 1.44
C ALA A 64 -9.72 1.35 1.85
N ALA A 65 -8.51 1.20 1.28
CA ALA A 65 -7.39 2.10 1.53
C ALA A 65 -7.72 3.56 1.19
N VAL A 66 -8.29 3.81 0.01
CA VAL A 66 -8.70 5.16 -0.42
C VAL A 66 -9.78 5.72 0.50
N THR A 67 -10.83 4.94 0.76
CA THR A 67 -11.96 5.37 1.58
C THR A 67 -11.50 5.84 2.96
N VAL A 68 -10.70 5.02 3.65
CA VAL A 68 -10.28 5.36 5.02
C VAL A 68 -9.26 6.49 5.03
N ALA A 69 -8.31 6.50 4.08
CA ALA A 69 -7.34 7.59 3.94
C ALA A 69 -7.99 8.95 3.68
N GLU A 70 -9.14 8.99 3.01
CA GLU A 70 -9.88 10.22 2.73
C GLU A 70 -10.84 10.62 3.84
N GLN A 71 -11.46 9.66 4.53
CA GLN A 71 -12.61 9.92 5.39
C GLN A 71 -12.32 9.81 6.90
N ASN A 72 -11.24 9.13 7.32
CA ASN A 72 -10.98 9.01 8.75
C ASN A 72 -10.51 10.34 9.36
N ASP A 73 -10.88 10.63 10.61
CA ASP A 73 -10.49 11.88 11.28
C ASP A 73 -8.98 11.95 11.51
N LYS A 74 -8.39 10.84 11.97
CA LYS A 74 -6.93 10.66 12.09
C LYS A 74 -6.38 10.01 10.83
N LYS A 75 -5.31 10.58 10.29
CA LYS A 75 -4.75 10.17 9.00
C LYS A 75 -3.23 10.09 9.08
N PRO A 76 -2.62 9.21 8.29
CA PRO A 76 -1.18 9.18 8.15
C PRO A 76 -0.69 10.47 7.48
N ASP A 77 0.51 10.92 7.88
CA ASP A 77 1.16 12.07 7.25
C ASP A 77 1.50 11.80 5.79
N HIS A 78 1.86 10.55 5.49
CA HIS A 78 2.24 10.10 4.16
C HIS A 78 1.45 8.88 3.70
N LYS A 79 1.19 8.83 2.39
CA LYS A 79 0.55 7.71 1.71
C LYS A 79 1.43 7.26 0.55
N VAL A 80 1.84 6.01 0.56
CA VAL A 80 2.70 5.45 -0.49
C VAL A 80 2.23 4.08 -0.94
N THR A 81 2.65 3.67 -2.13
CA THR A 81 2.33 2.35 -2.67
C THR A 81 3.51 1.75 -3.44
N VAL A 82 3.67 0.44 -3.30
CA VAL A 82 4.54 -0.39 -4.15
C VAL A 82 3.67 -1.42 -4.87
N PHE A 83 4.00 -1.79 -6.11
CA PHE A 83 3.14 -2.65 -6.92
C PHE A 83 3.70 -4.06 -7.08
N ALA A 84 3.19 -5.00 -6.27
CA ALA A 84 3.68 -6.38 -6.26
C ALA A 84 3.50 -7.06 -7.62
N GLY A 85 4.59 -7.62 -8.14
CA GLY A 85 4.63 -8.32 -9.42
C GLY A 85 4.98 -7.43 -10.62
N GLN A 86 4.72 -6.12 -10.56
CA GLN A 86 5.15 -5.15 -11.58
C GLN A 86 6.48 -4.50 -11.17
N ASP A 87 6.51 -3.86 -9.98
CA ASP A 87 7.69 -3.18 -9.42
C ASP A 87 8.36 -4.10 -8.39
N LYS A 88 8.94 -5.20 -8.88
CA LYS A 88 9.44 -6.30 -8.03
C LYS A 88 10.51 -5.86 -7.04
N GLU A 89 11.46 -5.06 -7.50
CA GLU A 89 12.57 -4.56 -6.68
C GLU A 89 12.08 -3.59 -5.60
N ALA A 90 11.18 -2.67 -5.95
CA ALA A 90 10.54 -1.77 -4.98
C ALA A 90 9.74 -2.55 -3.93
N THR A 91 8.94 -3.52 -4.37
CA THR A 91 8.14 -4.35 -3.45
C THR A 91 9.02 -5.16 -2.52
N GLN A 92 10.14 -5.69 -3.03
CA GLN A 92 11.09 -6.44 -2.22
C GLN A 92 11.78 -5.55 -1.18
N ALA A 93 12.27 -4.37 -1.58
CA ALA A 93 12.86 -3.40 -0.67
C ALA A 93 11.87 -3.00 0.44
N MET A 94 10.61 -2.72 0.10
CA MET A 94 9.60 -2.39 1.10
C MET A 94 9.34 -3.53 2.09
N ARG A 95 9.34 -4.78 1.61
CA ARG A 95 9.19 -5.96 2.47
C ARG A 95 10.36 -6.16 3.44
N GLU A 96 11.55 -5.70 3.08
CA GLU A 96 12.70 -5.71 3.98
C GLU A 96 12.52 -4.77 5.16
N TYR A 97 11.77 -3.66 5.03
CA TYR A 97 11.38 -2.83 6.18
C TYR A 97 10.22 -3.43 6.99
N ILE A 98 9.29 -4.13 6.32
CA ILE A 98 8.11 -4.72 6.98
C ILE A 98 8.49 -5.94 7.83
N TYR A 99 9.45 -6.78 7.40
CA TYR A 99 9.86 -7.99 8.13
C TYR A 99 8.73 -8.99 8.50
N GLN A 100 7.58 -8.94 7.82
CA GLN A 100 6.47 -9.87 7.98
C GLN A 100 6.41 -10.88 6.84
N VAL A 101 5.62 -11.95 7.01
CA VAL A 101 5.38 -12.93 5.95
C VAL A 101 4.83 -12.23 4.70
N PRO A 102 5.53 -12.28 3.55
CA PRO A 102 5.13 -11.53 2.37
C PRO A 102 3.78 -11.99 1.82
N SER A 103 2.87 -11.03 1.61
CA SER A 103 1.61 -11.26 0.89
C SER A 103 1.29 -10.07 -0.03
N SER A 104 0.29 -10.21 -0.90
CA SER A 104 -0.29 -9.08 -1.65
C SER A 104 -1.73 -9.37 -2.12
N PRO A 105 -2.65 -8.40 -2.03
CA PRO A 105 -2.49 -7.08 -1.43
C PRO A 105 -2.29 -7.17 0.09
N SER A 106 -1.63 -6.18 0.66
CA SER A 106 -1.46 -6.03 2.11
C SER A 106 -1.23 -4.55 2.44
N TYR A 107 -1.36 -4.19 3.70
CA TYR A 107 -1.08 -2.85 4.20
C TYR A 107 -0.02 -2.86 5.29
N ALA A 108 0.74 -1.77 5.36
CA ALA A 108 1.63 -1.50 6.48
C ALA A 108 1.44 -0.06 6.94
N LEU A 109 1.45 0.16 8.25
CA LEU A 109 1.49 1.48 8.87
C LEU A 109 2.80 1.62 9.65
N PHE A 110 3.58 2.62 9.30
CA PHE A 110 4.84 2.94 9.96
C PHE A 110 4.72 4.24 10.75
N LYS A 111 5.54 4.37 11.79
CA LYS A 111 5.92 5.65 12.39
C LYS A 111 7.44 5.76 12.31
N GLY A 112 7.96 6.75 11.58
CA GLY A 112 9.34 6.71 11.10
C GLY A 112 9.60 5.44 10.28
N GLN A 113 10.64 4.68 10.67
CA GLN A 113 10.93 3.36 10.09
C GLN A 113 10.36 2.18 10.90
N GLU A 114 9.69 2.45 12.03
CA GLU A 114 9.13 1.41 12.88
C GLU A 114 7.76 0.96 12.37
N LEU A 115 7.62 -0.33 12.06
CA LEU A 115 6.33 -0.92 11.68
C LEU A 115 5.41 -0.96 12.90
N LYS A 116 4.29 -0.22 12.84
CA LYS A 116 3.27 -0.17 13.89
C LYS A 116 2.14 -1.15 13.67
N HIS A 117 1.69 -1.27 12.43
CA HIS A 117 0.59 -2.18 12.10
C HIS A 117 0.80 -2.83 10.74
N PHE A 118 0.35 -4.08 10.58
CA PHE A 118 0.43 -4.82 9.33
C PHE A 118 -0.83 -5.65 9.12
N ILE A 119 -1.44 -5.50 7.94
CA ILE A 119 -2.65 -6.22 7.55
C ILE A 119 -2.29 -7.12 6.36
N PRO A 120 -2.09 -8.43 6.57
CA PRO A 120 -1.75 -9.36 5.51
C PRO A 120 -2.96 -9.66 4.60
N ARG A 121 -2.70 -10.26 3.44
CA ARG A 121 -3.75 -10.65 2.47
C ARG A 121 -4.87 -11.49 3.09
N GLU A 122 -4.55 -12.40 4.00
CA GLU A 122 -5.54 -13.25 4.69
C GLU A 122 -6.56 -12.45 5.52
N HIS A 123 -6.23 -11.21 5.89
CA HIS A 123 -7.15 -10.27 6.54
C HIS A 123 -7.87 -9.35 5.53
N ILE A 124 -7.74 -9.59 4.23
CA ILE A 124 -8.38 -8.83 3.16
C ILE A 124 -9.22 -9.76 2.27
N GLU A 125 -8.64 -10.88 1.84
CA GLU A 125 -9.26 -11.81 0.90
C GLU A 125 -10.51 -12.49 1.50
N GLY A 126 -11.63 -12.37 0.79
CA GLY A 126 -12.89 -13.01 1.19
C GLY A 126 -13.61 -12.32 2.34
N ARG A 127 -13.14 -11.17 2.81
CA ARG A 127 -13.79 -10.38 3.87
C ARG A 127 -14.73 -9.31 3.34
N ASP A 128 -15.60 -8.83 4.22
CA ASP A 128 -16.42 -7.66 3.96
C ASP A 128 -15.55 -6.41 3.92
N ILE A 129 -15.80 -5.52 2.95
CA ILE A 129 -15.03 -4.29 2.78
C ILE A 129 -15.15 -3.36 4.00
N GLN A 130 -16.29 -3.35 4.69
CA GLN A 130 -16.49 -2.53 5.88
C GLN A 130 -15.57 -2.99 7.01
N ASP A 131 -15.38 -4.30 7.18
CA ASP A 131 -14.47 -4.82 8.20
C ASP A 131 -13.02 -4.44 7.88
N ILE A 132 -12.62 -4.48 6.60
CA ILE A 132 -11.28 -4.04 6.16
C ILE A 132 -11.09 -2.55 6.42
N CYS A 133 -12.11 -1.73 6.14
CA CYS A 133 -12.08 -0.31 6.46
C CYS A 133 -11.95 -0.07 7.97
N MET A 134 -12.64 -0.85 8.81
CA MET A 134 -12.54 -0.76 10.26
C MET A 134 -11.12 -1.10 10.74
N ASP A 135 -10.50 -2.16 10.22
CA ASP A 135 -9.12 -2.52 10.58
C ASP A 135 -8.12 -1.40 10.24
N ILE A 136 -8.24 -0.78 9.06
CA ILE A 136 -7.37 0.35 8.67
C ILE A 136 -7.65 1.56 9.57
N LYS A 137 -8.93 1.83 9.85
CA LYS A 137 -9.35 2.95 10.71
C LYS A 137 -8.79 2.79 12.12
N ASP A 138 -8.90 1.60 12.72
CA ASP A 138 -8.41 1.35 14.07
C ASP A 138 -6.89 1.54 14.15
N ALA A 139 -6.15 1.10 13.12
CA ALA A 139 -4.72 1.34 13.03
C ALA A 139 -4.37 2.84 12.94
N PHE A 140 -5.13 3.63 12.16
CA PHE A 140 -4.94 5.08 12.10
C PHE A 140 -5.31 5.75 13.43
N ASP A 141 -6.40 5.34 14.07
CA ASP A 141 -6.83 5.93 15.32
C ASP A 141 -5.84 5.71 16.46
N GLU A 142 -5.16 4.55 16.46
CA GLU A 142 -4.16 4.18 17.46
C GLU A 142 -2.80 4.85 17.22
N HIS A 143 -2.36 4.99 15.97
CA HIS A 143 -0.97 5.34 15.66
C HIS A 143 -0.78 6.71 15.01
N CYS A 144 -1.83 7.34 14.46
CA CYS A 144 -1.80 8.67 13.88
C CYS A 144 -2.36 9.75 14.83
#